data_AF-A0A2K9P5J7-F1
#
_entry.id   AF-A0A2K9P5J7-F1
#
_cell.length_a   1.000
_cell.length_b   1.000
_cell.length_c   1.000
_cell.angle_alpha   90.00
_cell.angle_beta   90.00
_cell.angle_gamma   90.00
#
_symmetry.space_group_name_H-M   'P 1'
#
loop_
_entity.id
_entity.type
_entity.pdbx_description
1 polymer ?
#
loop_
_entity_poly.entity_id
_entity_poly.type
_entity_poly.pdbx_seq_one_letter_code
_entity_poly.pdbx_strand_id
1 'polypeptide(L)'
;MSYLDSRHNKREKKLRRNYEIDSSLYESLEELTLIYQATVADLINTAIEYLIKTENVLLYEKPKNEITTIHTINIRESNIAGMDKLKDKYGISIYKLVNIAIRNLLDDYHK
;
A
#
# COMPACT_ATOMS: atom_id res chain seq x y z
N MET A 1 -23.56 16.54 15.79
CA MET A 1 -22.74 16.00 14.68
C MET A 1 -23.60 15.98 13.43
N SER A 2 -23.07 16.41 12.28
CA SER A 2 -23.81 16.37 11.01
C SER A 2 -23.98 14.92 10.54
N TYR A 3 -25.05 14.61 9.80
CA TYR A 3 -25.21 13.32 9.14
C TYR A 3 -24.01 12.99 8.22
N LEU A 4 -23.37 14.03 7.66
CA LEU A 4 -22.14 13.92 6.88
C LEU A 4 -20.95 13.41 7.71
N ASP A 5 -20.79 13.90 8.95
CA ASP A 5 -19.69 13.47 9.84
C ASP A 5 -19.83 12.01 10.28
N SER A 6 -21.06 11.48 10.27
CA SER A 6 -21.33 10.07 10.61
C SER A 6 -21.07 9.09 9.44
N ARG A 7 -21.01 9.60 8.21
CA ARG A 7 -20.88 8.81 6.98
C ARG A 7 -19.50 8.92 6.33
N HIS A 8 -18.78 10.03 6.57
CA HIS A 8 -17.52 10.31 5.89
C HIS A 8 -16.45 10.82 6.84
N ASN A 9 -15.24 10.33 6.66
CA ASN A 9 -14.06 10.90 7.28
C ASN A 9 -13.70 12.22 6.60
N LYS A 10 -13.12 13.14 7.38
CA LYS A 10 -12.53 14.37 6.82
C LYS A 10 -11.46 14.00 5.79
N ARG A 11 -11.42 14.75 4.71
CA ARG A 11 -10.48 14.51 3.60
C ARG A 11 -9.05 14.75 4.07
N GLU A 12 -8.21 13.73 3.94
CA GLU A 12 -6.76 13.84 4.11
C GLU A 12 -6.08 14.30 2.82
N LYS A 13 -4.97 15.04 2.95
CA LYS A 13 -4.11 15.43 1.83
C LYS A 13 -3.42 14.19 1.26
N LYS A 14 -3.36 14.10 -0.07
CA LYS A 14 -2.62 13.06 -0.80
C LYS A 14 -1.54 13.70 -1.67
N LEU A 15 -0.36 13.07 -1.75
CA LEU A 15 0.75 13.49 -2.59
C LEU A 15 1.01 12.45 -3.69
N ARG A 16 1.32 12.93 -4.89
CA ARG A 16 1.63 12.09 -6.05
C ARG A 16 3.05 11.51 -5.90
N ARG A 17 3.17 10.18 -5.96
CA ARG A 17 4.44 9.44 -5.83
C ARG A 17 4.53 8.37 -6.91
N ASN A 18 5.75 8.10 -7.35
CA ASN A 18 6.05 7.00 -8.25
C ASN A 18 6.62 5.84 -7.44
N TYR A 19 6.10 4.64 -7.63
CA TYR A 19 6.64 3.43 -7.00
C TYR A 19 6.86 2.34 -8.04
N GLU A 20 7.98 1.67 -7.90
CA GLU A 20 8.27 0.40 -8.53
C GLU A 20 7.52 -0.71 -7.79
N ILE A 21 6.53 -1.32 -8.45
CA ILE A 21 5.68 -2.37 -7.90
C ILE A 21 5.82 -3.63 -8.76
N ASP A 22 5.95 -4.78 -8.12
CA ASP A 22 5.97 -6.09 -8.76
C ASP A 22 4.64 -6.34 -9.48
N SER A 23 4.69 -6.73 -10.76
CA SER A 23 3.52 -6.78 -11.63
C SER A 23 2.46 -7.74 -11.10
N SER A 24 2.85 -8.91 -10.57
CA SER A 24 1.90 -9.86 -9.99
C SER A 24 1.13 -9.30 -8.79
N LEU A 25 1.79 -8.50 -7.95
CA LEU A 25 1.16 -7.83 -6.82
C LEU A 25 0.16 -6.78 -7.29
N TYR A 26 0.53 -6.01 -8.31
CA TYR A 26 -0.35 -4.99 -8.87
C TYR A 26 -1.59 -5.61 -9.55
N GLU A 27 -1.40 -6.66 -10.35
CA GLU A 27 -2.50 -7.43 -10.98
C GLU A 27 -3.45 -7.99 -9.92
N SER A 28 -2.93 -8.56 -8.83
CA SER A 28 -3.76 -9.04 -7.72
C SER A 28 -4.61 -7.93 -7.09
N LEU A 29 -4.07 -6.71 -6.98
CA LEU A 29 -4.84 -5.56 -6.50
C LEU A 29 -5.92 -5.14 -7.50
N GLU A 30 -5.65 -5.20 -8.80
CA GLU A 30 -6.67 -4.93 -9.84
C GLU A 30 -7.83 -5.90 -9.74
N GLU A 31 -7.57 -7.20 -9.55
CA GLU A 31 -8.62 -8.20 -9.33
C GLU A 31 -9.48 -7.87 -8.11
N LEU A 32 -8.87 -7.43 -7.00
CA LEU A 32 -9.61 -7.04 -5.80
C LEU A 32 -10.52 -5.83 -6.02
N THR A 33 -10.21 -4.93 -6.96
CA THR A 33 -11.11 -3.82 -7.32
C THR A 33 -12.41 -4.27 -7.98
N LEU A 34 -12.47 -5.51 -8.49
CA LEU A 34 -13.70 -6.09 -9.02
C LEU A 34 -14.65 -6.54 -7.90
N ILE A 35 -14.12 -6.73 -6.69
CA ILE A 35 -14.86 -7.23 -5.51
C ILE A 35 -15.19 -6.07 -4.57
N TYR A 36 -14.24 -5.17 -4.35
CA TYR A 36 -14.36 -4.06 -3.43
C TYR A 36 -14.63 -2.74 -4.14
N GLN A 37 -15.46 -1.89 -3.54
CA GLN A 37 -15.66 -0.52 -4.00
C GLN A 37 -14.47 0.37 -3.63
N ALA A 38 -13.31 0.06 -4.19
CA ALA A 38 -12.03 0.72 -3.93
C ALA A 38 -11.21 0.79 -5.21
N THR A 39 -10.43 1.85 -5.37
CA THR A 39 -9.43 1.92 -6.44
C THR A 39 -8.16 1.20 -6.02
N VAL A 40 -7.29 0.83 -6.97
CA VAL A 40 -5.95 0.29 -6.65
C VAL A 40 -5.17 1.25 -5.75
N ALA A 41 -5.29 2.56 -5.98
CA ALA A 41 -4.67 3.57 -5.11
C ALA A 41 -5.19 3.52 -3.67
N ASP A 42 -6.49 3.26 -3.47
CA ASP A 42 -7.06 3.10 -2.13
C ASP A 42 -6.56 1.82 -1.47
N LEU A 43 -6.49 0.70 -2.20
CA LEU A 43 -5.93 -0.56 -1.70
C LEU A 43 -4.45 -0.43 -1.32
N ILE A 44 -3.64 0.26 -2.12
CA ILE A 44 -2.23 0.52 -1.79
C ILE A 44 -2.11 1.38 -0.53
N ASN A 45 -2.95 2.41 -0.38
CA ASN A 45 -2.96 3.20 0.87
C ASN A 45 -3.36 2.34 2.08
N THR A 46 -4.32 1.42 1.93
CA THR A 46 -4.70 0.46 2.98
C THR A 46 -3.57 -0.50 3.31
N ALA A 47 -2.86 -1.02 2.29
CA ALA A 47 -1.71 -1.90 2.46
C ALA A 47 -0.60 -1.22 3.27
N ILE A 48 -0.25 0.02 2.91
CA ILE A 48 0.76 0.80 3.63
C ILE A 48 0.33 1.07 5.08
N GLU A 49 -0.94 1.44 5.28
CA GLU A 49 -1.49 1.66 6.62
C GLU A 49 -1.43 0.36 7.46
N TYR A 50 -1.75 -0.79 6.86
CA TYR A 50 -1.64 -2.10 7.49
C TYR A 50 -0.21 -2.45 7.87
N LEU A 51 0.76 -2.19 6.99
CA LEU A 51 2.18 -2.38 7.28
C LEU A 51 2.66 -1.48 8.44
N ILE A 52 2.25 -0.20 8.45
CA ILE A 52 2.61 0.73 9.52
C ILE A 52 2.05 0.27 10.87
N LYS A 53 0.81 -0.25 10.91
CA LYS A 53 0.17 -0.72 12.14
C LYS A 53 0.76 -2.02 12.66
N THR A 54 1.06 -2.95 11.77
CA THR A 54 1.56 -4.28 12.15
C THR A 54 3.08 -4.32 12.32
N GLU A 55 3.78 -3.36 11.71
CA GLU A 55 5.24 -3.36 11.55
C GLU A 55 5.81 -4.70 11.03
N ASN A 56 5.01 -5.48 10.31
CA ASN A 56 5.40 -6.80 9.83
C ASN A 56 6.31 -6.70 8.59
N VAL A 57 7.55 -6.26 8.77
CA VAL A 57 8.50 -6.07 7.67
C VAL A 57 9.25 -7.38 7.39
N LEU A 58 8.54 -8.35 6.81
CA LEU A 58 9.13 -9.61 6.35
C LEU A 58 9.58 -9.47 4.90
N LEU A 59 10.86 -9.78 4.66
CA LEU A 59 11.38 -9.87 3.30
C LEU A 59 10.83 -11.14 2.64
N TYR A 60 10.36 -11.01 1.40
CA TYR A 60 9.95 -12.15 0.58
C TYR A 60 10.97 -12.39 -0.54
N GLU A 61 11.09 -13.66 -0.95
CA GLU A 61 11.86 -14.00 -2.13
C GLU A 61 11.07 -13.63 -3.38
N LYS A 62 11.62 -12.71 -4.17
CA LYS A 62 11.04 -12.32 -5.43
C LYS A 62 11.19 -13.46 -6.46
N PRO A 63 10.11 -13.85 -7.19
CA PRO A 63 10.20 -14.85 -8.23
C PRO A 63 11.22 -14.47 -9.31
N LYS A 64 11.95 -15.46 -9.87
CA LYS A 64 13.04 -15.20 -10.84
C LYS A 64 12.61 -14.44 -12.11
N ASN A 65 11.35 -14.55 -12.51
CA ASN A 65 10.81 -13.91 -13.72
C ASN A 65 9.88 -12.73 -13.41
N GLU A 66 9.89 -12.24 -12.17
CA GLU A 66 9.01 -11.17 -11.73
C GLU A 66 9.47 -9.82 -12.33
N ILE A 67 8.55 -9.16 -13.04
CA ILE A 67 8.76 -7.83 -13.62
C ILE A 67 8.30 -6.78 -12.62
N THR A 68 8.95 -5.61 -12.63
CA THR A 68 8.53 -4.45 -11.85
C THR A 68 8.19 -3.31 -12.78
N THR A 69 7.06 -2.67 -12.52
CA THR A 69 6.55 -1.54 -13.29
C THR A 69 6.43 -0.31 -12.41
N ILE A 70 6.64 0.87 -13.00
CA ILE A 70 6.53 2.14 -12.28
C ILE A 70 5.08 2.62 -12.36
N HIS A 71 4.45 2.79 -11.20
CA HIS A 71 3.09 3.31 -11.08
C HIS A 71 3.08 4.65 -10.35
N THR A 72 2.35 5.61 -10.90
CA THR A 72 2.15 6.91 -10.24
C THR A 72 0.86 6.90 -9.43
N ILE A 73 0.97 7.05 -8.12
CA ILE A 73 -0.14 6.86 -7.17
C ILE A 73 -0.25 8.07 -6.23
N ASN A 74 -1.47 8.42 -5.82
CA ASN A 74 -1.73 9.43 -4.79
C ASN A 74 -1.73 8.77 -3.40
N ILE A 75 -0.70 9.02 -2.59
CA ILE A 75 -0.55 8.46 -1.25
C ILE A 75 -0.90 9.49 -0.19
N ARG A 76 -1.61 9.05 0.86
CA ARG A 76 -1.93 9.84 2.06
C ARG A 76 -0.66 10.38 2.73
N GLU A 77 -0.70 11.62 3.20
CA GLU A 77 0.45 12.26 3.85
C GLU A 77 0.90 11.51 5.12
N SER A 78 -0.05 10.98 5.90
CA SER A 78 0.23 10.12 7.06
C SER A 78 0.98 8.84 6.67
N ASN A 79 0.58 8.20 5.57
CA ASN A 79 1.23 7.01 5.05
C ASN A 79 2.67 7.29 4.60
N ILE A 80 2.93 8.44 3.97
CA ILE A 80 4.30 8.84 3.59
C ILE A 80 5.16 9.01 4.84
N ALA A 81 4.69 9.75 5.83
CA ALA A 81 5.41 9.94 7.09
C ALA A 81 5.66 8.62 7.85
N GLY A 82 4.69 7.70 7.81
CA GLY A 82 4.85 6.36 8.40
C GLY A 82 5.88 5.51 7.66
N MET A 83 5.88 5.51 6.33
CA MET A 83 6.88 4.81 5.53
C MET A 83 8.30 5.37 5.74
N ASP A 84 8.45 6.69 5.87
CA ASP A 84 9.76 7.29 6.15
C ASP A 84 10.32 6.79 7.49
N LYS A 85 9.49 6.70 8.54
CA LYS A 85 9.88 6.11 9.83
C LYS A 85 10.29 4.65 9.71
N LEU A 86 9.53 3.84 8.96
CA LEU A 86 9.86 2.43 8.73
C LEU A 86 11.17 2.28 7.94
N LYS A 87 11.38 3.11 6.93
CA LYS A 87 12.64 3.15 6.16
C LYS A 87 13.82 3.43 7.09
N ASP A 88 13.72 4.46 7.93
CA ASP A 88 14.81 4.83 8.84
C ASP A 88 15.06 3.77 9.91
N LYS A 89 14.01 3.09 10.39
CA LYS A 89 14.09 2.02 11.38
C LYS A 89 14.72 0.74 10.85
N TYR A 90 14.32 0.29 9.66
CA TYR A 90 14.71 -1.01 9.11
C TYR A 90 15.81 -0.92 8.04
N GLY A 91 16.16 0.28 7.57
CA GLY A 91 17.17 0.49 6.53
C GLY A 91 16.73 0.01 5.13
N ILE A 92 15.41 -0.13 4.90
CA ILE A 92 14.84 -0.66 3.66
C ILE A 92 14.33 0.48 2.78
N SER A 93 14.51 0.37 1.46
CA SER A 93 14.00 1.37 0.52
C SER A 93 12.47 1.44 0.53
N ILE A 94 11.91 2.62 0.28
CA ILE A 94 10.45 2.82 0.26
C ILE A 94 9.77 1.90 -0.76
N TYR A 95 10.38 1.68 -1.94
CA TYR A 95 9.85 0.77 -2.95
C TYR A 95 9.70 -0.66 -2.43
N LYS A 96 10.69 -1.17 -1.69
CA LYS A 96 10.61 -2.49 -1.06
C LYS A 96 9.53 -2.51 0.01
N LEU A 97 9.42 -1.47 0.84
CA LEU A 97 8.36 -1.37 1.85
C LEU A 97 6.96 -1.38 1.22
N VAL A 98 6.76 -0.70 0.08
CA VAL A 98 5.47 -0.72 -0.63
C VAL A 98 5.13 -2.11 -1.13
N ASN A 99 6.08 -2.84 -1.73
CA ASN A 99 5.82 -4.20 -2.19
C ASN A 99 5.54 -5.16 -1.02
N ILE A 100 6.30 -5.06 0.08
CA ILE A 100 6.05 -5.82 1.32
C ILE A 100 4.65 -5.50 1.87
N ALA A 101 4.26 -4.23 1.87
CA ALA A 101 2.94 -3.81 2.34
C ALA A 101 1.82 -4.47 1.54
N ILE A 102 1.91 -4.44 0.21
CA ILE A 102 0.92 -5.07 -0.68
C ILE A 102 0.89 -6.58 -0.46
N ARG A 103 2.06 -7.22 -0.41
CA ARG A 103 2.16 -8.66 -0.19
C ARG A 103 1.52 -9.09 1.12
N ASN A 104 1.82 -8.38 2.21
CA ASN A 104 1.25 -8.66 3.52
C ASN A 104 -0.28 -8.53 3.54
N LEU A 105 -0.82 -7.53 2.84
CA LEU A 105 -2.27 -7.36 2.74
C LEU A 105 -2.91 -8.53 1.98
N LEU A 106 -2.33 -8.95 0.86
CA LEU A 106 -2.80 -10.09 0.08
C LEU A 106 -2.70 -11.40 0.86
N ASP A 107 -1.58 -11.62 1.55
CA ASP A 107 -1.37 -12.80 2.41
C ASP A 107 -2.37 -12.82 3.58
N ASP A 108 -2.80 -11.67 4.08
CA ASP A 108 -3.85 -11.60 5.11
C ASP A 108 -5.24 -11.88 4.53
N TYR A 109 -5.53 -11.38 3.32
CA TYR A 109 -6.80 -11.61 2.62
C TYR A 109 -7.03 -13.08 2.25
N HIS A 110 -5.98 -13.83 1.93
CA HIS A 110 -6.08 -15.24 1.54
C HIS A 110 -6.11 -16.25 2.70
N LYS A 111 -6.04 -15.78 3.96
CA LYS A 111 -6.21 -16.64 5.15
C LYS A 111 -7.67 -16.97 5.41
#